data_AF-A0A7L4LVK9-F1
#
_entry.id   AF-A0A7L4LVK9-F1
#
_cell.length_a   1.000
_cell.length_b   1.000
_cell.length_c   1.000
_cell.angle_alpha   90.00
_cell.angle_beta   90.00
_cell.angle_gamma   90.00
#
_symmetry.space_group_name_H-M   'P 1'
#
loop_
_entity.id
_entity.type
_entity.pdbx_description
1 polymer ?
#
loop_
_entity_poly.entity_id
_entity_poly.type
_entity_poly.pdbx_seq_one_letter_code
_entity_poly.pdbx_strand_id
1 'polypeptide(L)'
;GSHDTMTYCLDKTSTVSGNESKLVKFLNKCMPCIVHPIIMKWSTTQVLTVTEQLEAGVRYLDFRIAHKANDPSMNLYFVHMVYTTVTVEDILWEVLRWLETHPQEVVILACRNFDGLTKKLHCHLIACLKEIFQCKLCPRNVSMRSFFPPLRMIYCNKANLHPTKWRRELNLSCLLSCGTIQFLFSKEYLMYHFLIFVSEKFFVAGINLTENLRYILVHPFGSLKKMTLQSLPCLKIWIKQQYPGPKKQCINIIAGDFIGNNDFVKDVIELNTKI
;
A
#
# COMPACT_ATOMS: atom_id res chain seq x y z
N GLY A 1 4.78 -4.77 6.63
CA GLY A 1 4.31 -3.82 5.60
C GLY A 1 2.98 -3.23 6.03
N SER A 2 2.60 -2.09 5.48
CA SER A 2 1.25 -1.54 5.66
C SER A 2 0.50 -1.53 4.33
N HIS A 3 -0.74 -2.02 4.35
CA HIS A 3 -1.64 -1.97 3.21
C HIS A 3 -2.37 -0.62 3.20
N ASP A 4 -2.52 -0.02 2.01
CA ASP A 4 -3.14 1.29 1.83
C ASP A 4 -2.58 2.32 2.84
N THR A 5 -1.25 2.44 2.88
CA THR A 5 -0.47 3.10 3.93
C THR A 5 -0.98 4.48 4.34
N MET A 6 -1.49 5.24 3.36
CA MET A 6 -1.80 6.66 3.52
C MET A 6 -3.24 6.95 3.94
N THR A 7 -4.06 5.93 4.21
CA THR A 7 -5.48 6.13 4.53
C THR A 7 -5.74 6.75 5.92
N TYR A 8 -4.71 6.97 6.73
CA TYR A 8 -4.82 7.72 7.99
C TYR A 8 -5.16 9.21 7.78
N CYS A 9 -4.88 9.76 6.59
CA CYS A 9 -5.07 11.18 6.26
C CYS A 9 -6.08 11.40 5.12
N LEU A 10 -7.09 10.53 5.00
CA LEU A 10 -8.18 10.71 4.03
C LEU A 10 -8.95 12.00 4.32
N ASP A 11 -9.16 12.77 3.26
CA ASP A 11 -9.88 14.05 3.28
C ASP A 11 -11.39 13.80 3.32
N LYS A 12 -11.97 14.06 4.50
CA LYS A 12 -13.42 13.97 4.79
C LYS A 12 -14.29 14.92 3.96
N THR A 13 -13.68 15.87 3.26
CA THR A 13 -14.37 16.82 2.38
C THR A 13 -14.12 16.51 0.90
N SER A 14 -13.22 15.57 0.60
CA SER A 14 -12.91 15.23 -0.79
C SER A 14 -14.06 14.48 -1.45
N THR A 15 -14.14 14.67 -2.78
CA THR A 15 -15.06 13.91 -3.60
C THR A 15 -14.65 12.44 -3.64
N VAL A 16 -15.64 11.56 -3.76
CA VAL A 16 -15.41 10.14 -4.08
C VAL A 16 -14.66 10.04 -5.41
N SER A 17 -13.63 9.20 -5.44
CA SER A 17 -12.78 8.92 -6.60
C SER A 17 -13.62 8.58 -7.83
N GLY A 18 -13.18 9.07 -8.99
CA GLY A 18 -13.82 8.82 -10.28
C GLY A 18 -13.91 7.32 -10.62
N ASN A 19 -13.00 6.51 -10.08
CA ASN A 19 -12.93 5.07 -10.31
C ASN A 19 -13.98 4.27 -9.53
N GLU A 20 -14.63 4.88 -8.54
CA GLU A 20 -15.70 4.21 -7.81
C GLU A 20 -16.96 4.03 -8.66
N SER A 21 -17.76 3.04 -8.28
CA SER A 21 -18.98 2.69 -9.01
C SER A 21 -19.94 3.89 -9.13
N LYS A 22 -20.67 3.96 -10.24
CA LYS A 22 -21.70 4.99 -10.45
C LYS A 22 -22.72 5.02 -9.31
N LEU A 23 -23.04 3.85 -8.75
CA LEU A 23 -23.96 3.72 -7.63
C LEU A 23 -23.41 4.38 -6.35
N VAL A 24 -22.16 4.14 -5.97
CA VAL A 24 -21.52 4.81 -4.82
C VAL A 24 -21.56 6.32 -4.99
N LYS A 25 -21.14 6.80 -6.17
CA LYS A 25 -21.11 8.24 -6.47
C LYS A 25 -22.51 8.86 -6.42
N PHE A 26 -23.51 8.17 -6.95
CA PHE A 26 -24.91 8.60 -6.89
C PHE A 26 -25.44 8.64 -5.45
N LEU A 27 -25.26 7.57 -4.68
CA LEU A 27 -25.70 7.51 -3.28
C LEU A 27 -25.04 8.61 -2.43
N ASN A 28 -23.74 8.82 -2.61
CA ASN A 28 -23.01 9.88 -1.90
C ASN A 28 -23.48 11.28 -2.30
N LYS A 29 -23.89 11.48 -3.55
CA LYS A 29 -24.46 12.75 -4.02
C LYS A 29 -25.86 13.00 -3.44
N CYS A 30 -26.69 11.96 -3.34
CA CYS A 30 -28.06 12.08 -2.84
C CYS A 30 -28.15 12.17 -1.30
N MET A 31 -27.26 11.47 -0.58
CA MET A 31 -27.30 11.38 0.89
C MET A 31 -25.89 11.54 1.50
N PRO A 32 -25.20 12.67 1.29
CA PRO A 32 -23.80 12.84 1.67
C PRO A 32 -23.59 12.67 3.19
N CYS A 33 -24.49 13.18 4.03
CA CYS A 33 -24.38 13.09 5.49
C CYS A 33 -24.48 11.66 6.04
N ILE A 34 -24.98 10.71 5.24
CA ILE A 34 -25.13 9.30 5.64
C ILE A 34 -24.05 8.45 4.96
N VAL A 35 -23.93 8.58 3.65
CA VAL A 35 -23.07 7.72 2.82
C VAL A 35 -21.61 8.10 2.98
N HIS A 36 -21.27 9.38 3.09
CA HIS A 36 -19.89 9.81 3.18
C HIS A 36 -19.21 9.33 4.48
N PRO A 37 -19.82 9.45 5.67
CA PRO A 37 -19.26 8.86 6.89
C PRO A 37 -19.09 7.33 6.81
N ILE A 38 -19.98 6.63 6.10
CA ILE A 38 -19.84 5.19 5.85
C ILE A 38 -18.61 4.94 4.97
N ILE A 39 -18.48 5.63 3.84
CA ILE A 39 -17.30 5.56 2.96
C ILE A 39 -16.02 5.74 3.79
N MET A 40 -15.94 6.78 4.62
CA MET A 40 -14.76 7.03 5.46
C MET A 40 -14.42 5.84 6.39
N LYS A 41 -15.42 5.24 7.04
CA LYS A 41 -15.23 4.08 7.94
C LYS A 41 -14.74 2.82 7.23
N TRP A 42 -15.05 2.68 5.95
CA TRP A 42 -14.70 1.53 5.13
C TRP A 42 -13.45 1.76 4.27
N SER A 43 -13.08 3.02 4.00
CA SER A 43 -11.86 3.41 3.30
C SER A 43 -10.63 3.49 4.21
N THR A 44 -10.81 3.72 5.51
CA THR A 44 -9.67 3.87 6.42
C THR A 44 -9.08 2.51 6.76
N THR A 45 -7.82 2.26 6.39
CA THR A 45 -7.05 1.06 6.75
C THR A 45 -5.94 1.34 7.76
N GLN A 46 -5.47 2.58 7.89
CA GLN A 46 -4.42 2.97 8.83
C GLN A 46 -4.88 4.11 9.74
N VAL A 47 -4.34 4.16 10.95
CA VAL A 47 -4.58 5.27 11.91
C VAL A 47 -3.29 5.96 12.35
N LEU A 48 -2.15 5.28 12.19
CA LEU A 48 -0.83 5.85 12.40
C LEU A 48 -0.36 6.59 11.15
N THR A 49 0.36 7.70 11.36
CA THR A 49 1.06 8.43 10.30
C THR A 49 2.13 7.57 9.62
N VAL A 50 2.63 8.01 8.46
CA VAL A 50 3.66 7.23 7.74
C VAL A 50 4.93 7.08 8.58
N THR A 51 5.34 8.14 9.29
CA THR A 51 6.50 8.08 10.20
C THR A 51 6.23 7.14 11.37
N GLU A 52 5.07 7.22 12.04
CA GLU A 52 4.74 6.29 13.13
C GLU A 52 4.66 4.83 12.67
N GLN A 53 4.21 4.56 11.44
CA GLN A 53 4.24 3.22 10.86
C GLN A 53 5.69 2.74 10.67
N LEU A 54 6.59 3.60 10.19
CA LEU A 54 8.01 3.30 10.05
C LEU A 54 8.66 3.03 11.43
N GLU A 55 8.39 3.87 12.43
CA GLU A 55 8.84 3.65 13.81
C GLU A 55 8.32 2.32 14.39
N ALA A 56 7.09 1.94 14.08
CA ALA A 56 6.51 0.67 14.50
C ALA A 56 7.16 -0.57 13.84
N GLY A 57 8.06 -0.38 12.86
CA GLY A 57 8.78 -1.46 12.18
C GLY A 57 8.29 -1.76 10.76
N VAL A 58 7.42 -0.94 10.18
CA VAL A 58 7.02 -1.10 8.77
C VAL A 58 8.18 -0.72 7.85
N ARG A 59 8.44 -1.57 6.84
CA ARG A 59 9.46 -1.33 5.79
C ARG A 59 8.93 -1.50 4.35
N TYR A 60 7.63 -1.74 4.21
CA TYR A 60 6.93 -1.81 2.92
C TYR A 60 5.69 -0.93 3.00
N LEU A 61 5.62 0.09 2.15
CA LEU A 61 4.55 1.08 2.08
C LEU A 61 3.78 0.90 0.76
N ASP A 62 2.47 0.63 0.85
CA ASP A 62 1.56 0.52 -0.29
C ASP A 62 0.97 1.89 -0.62
N PHE A 63 1.52 2.53 -1.66
CA PHE A 63 1.16 3.87 -2.11
C PHE A 63 0.25 3.78 -3.34
N ARG A 64 -1.06 3.97 -3.12
CA ARG A 64 -2.05 4.10 -4.20
C ARG A 64 -2.17 5.54 -4.65
N ILE A 65 -1.59 5.86 -5.81
CA ILE A 65 -1.41 7.22 -6.29
C ILE A 65 -2.50 7.59 -7.28
N ALA A 66 -3.01 8.80 -7.16
CA ALA A 66 -4.02 9.38 -8.02
C ALA A 66 -3.80 10.86 -8.31
N HIS A 67 -4.40 11.33 -9.39
CA HIS A 67 -4.59 12.74 -9.69
C HIS A 67 -6.09 13.06 -9.62
N LYS A 68 -6.44 14.19 -9.01
CA LYS A 68 -7.84 14.63 -8.87
C LYS A 68 -8.31 15.19 -10.21
N ALA A 69 -9.45 14.71 -10.73
CA ALA A 69 -9.89 15.01 -12.10
C ALA A 69 -10.01 16.51 -12.44
N ASN A 70 -10.29 17.37 -11.45
CA ASN A 70 -10.48 18.81 -11.62
C ASN A 70 -9.32 19.64 -11.03
N ASP A 71 -8.20 19.01 -10.68
CA ASP A 71 -7.04 19.72 -10.18
C ASP A 71 -6.17 20.21 -11.36
N PRO A 72 -6.03 21.53 -11.57
CA PRO A 72 -5.23 22.06 -12.67
C PRO A 72 -3.72 21.91 -12.44
N SER A 73 -3.30 21.61 -11.20
CA SER A 73 -1.90 21.44 -10.84
C SER A 73 -1.37 20.05 -11.23
N MET A 74 -0.07 19.86 -11.02
CA MET A 74 0.58 18.55 -11.18
C MET A 74 0.57 17.73 -9.87
N ASN A 75 -0.14 18.20 -8.84
CA ASN A 75 -0.18 17.57 -7.53
C ASN A 75 -0.76 16.16 -7.63
N LEU A 76 -0.05 15.22 -7.03
CA LEU A 76 -0.49 13.85 -6.88
C LEU A 76 -0.91 13.62 -5.44
N TYR A 77 -1.93 12.78 -5.26
CA TYR A 77 -2.50 12.43 -3.96
C TYR A 77 -2.52 10.92 -3.81
N PHE A 78 -2.73 10.45 -2.59
CA PHE A 78 -3.09 9.06 -2.35
C PHE A 78 -4.61 8.89 -2.37
N VAL A 79 -5.10 7.71 -2.78
CA VAL A 79 -6.53 7.42 -2.92
C VAL A 79 -6.92 6.06 -2.35
N HIS A 80 -8.06 6.01 -1.65
CA HIS A 80 -8.81 4.78 -1.37
C HIS A 80 -10.30 5.12 -1.20
N MET A 81 -11.07 4.97 -2.29
CA MET A 81 -12.40 5.57 -2.53
C MET A 81 -12.50 7.09 -2.42
N VAL A 82 -11.75 7.73 -1.52
CA VAL A 82 -11.61 9.19 -1.36
C VAL A 82 -10.13 9.56 -1.36
N TYR A 83 -9.83 10.84 -1.54
CA TYR A 83 -8.46 11.32 -1.66
C TYR A 83 -7.88 11.69 -0.29
N THR A 84 -6.57 11.78 -0.21
CA THR A 84 -5.85 12.29 0.97
C THR A 84 -5.75 13.81 0.96
N THR A 85 -5.55 14.39 2.15
CA THR A 85 -5.30 15.84 2.32
C THR A 85 -3.88 16.23 1.91
N VAL A 86 -2.92 15.32 2.07
CA VAL A 86 -1.49 15.52 1.79
C VAL A 86 -1.14 15.10 0.35
N THR A 87 -0.08 15.68 -0.20
CA THR A 87 0.42 15.28 -1.52
C THR A 87 1.37 14.10 -1.44
N VAL A 88 1.58 13.43 -2.56
CA VAL A 88 2.61 12.38 -2.69
C VAL A 88 3.99 12.95 -2.40
N GLU A 89 4.30 14.14 -2.93
CA GLU A 89 5.61 14.77 -2.78
C GLU A 89 5.96 15.04 -1.31
N ASP A 90 5.02 15.60 -0.54
CA ASP A 90 5.22 15.86 0.90
C ASP A 90 5.60 14.58 1.66
N ILE A 91 4.92 13.48 1.34
CA ILE A 91 5.14 12.18 1.98
C ILE A 91 6.45 11.53 1.53
N LEU A 92 6.88 11.72 0.27
CA LEU A 92 8.20 11.27 -0.16
C LEU A 92 9.31 11.99 0.61
N TRP A 93 9.17 13.30 0.84
CA TRP A 93 10.09 14.06 1.70
C TRP A 93 10.06 13.59 3.16
N GLU A 94 8.88 13.29 3.70
CA GLU A 94 8.76 12.75 5.07
C GLU A 94 9.49 11.40 5.21
N VAL A 95 9.30 10.49 4.25
CA VAL A 95 10.01 9.19 4.22
C VAL A 95 11.52 9.39 4.06
N LEU A 96 11.97 10.35 3.25
CA LEU A 96 13.40 10.66 3.11
C LEU A 96 13.99 11.11 4.45
N ARG A 97 13.36 12.05 5.15
CA ARG A 97 13.84 12.54 6.45
C ARG A 97 13.96 11.40 7.47
N TRP A 98 13.00 10.47 7.46
CA TRP A 98 13.08 9.28 8.31
C TRP A 98 14.27 8.37 7.94
N LEU A 99 14.52 8.16 6.64
CA LEU A 99 15.68 7.40 6.18
C LEU A 99 17.03 8.06 6.52
N GLU A 100 17.06 9.40 6.63
CA GLU A 100 18.27 10.15 7.03
C GLU A 100 18.62 9.93 8.50
N THR A 101 17.62 9.78 9.37
CA THR A 101 17.83 9.46 10.79
C THR A 101 18.02 7.95 11.04
N HIS A 102 17.73 7.10 10.06
CA HIS A 102 17.83 5.64 10.14
C HIS A 102 18.70 5.03 9.03
N PRO A 103 20.03 5.29 9.02
CA PRO A 103 20.91 4.99 7.89
C PRO A 103 21.07 3.49 7.58
N GLN A 104 20.69 2.61 8.50
CA GLN A 104 20.75 1.15 8.31
C GLN A 104 19.47 0.58 7.69
N GLU A 105 18.41 1.37 7.61
CA GLU A 105 17.07 0.88 7.26
C GLU A 105 16.81 0.89 5.75
N VAL A 106 15.82 0.11 5.35
CA VAL A 106 15.39 -0.06 3.94
C VAL A 106 13.91 0.17 3.85
N VAL A 107 13.46 1.00 2.92
CA VAL A 107 12.03 1.19 2.69
C VAL A 107 11.67 0.80 1.26
N ILE A 108 10.67 -0.06 1.13
CA ILE A 108 10.09 -0.46 -0.15
C ILE A 108 8.84 0.42 -0.38
N LEU A 109 8.89 1.25 -1.41
CA LEU A 109 7.74 2.03 -1.88
C LEU A 109 7.04 1.29 -3.02
N ALA A 110 5.87 0.75 -2.74
CA ALA A 110 5.03 0.14 -3.75
C ALA A 110 4.05 1.16 -4.32
N CYS A 111 4.41 1.79 -5.43
CA CYS A 111 3.57 2.77 -6.12
C CYS A 111 2.61 2.07 -7.10
N ARG A 112 1.30 2.25 -6.90
CA ARG A 112 0.24 1.49 -7.58
C ARG A 112 -1.00 2.35 -7.89
N ASN A 113 -2.00 1.73 -8.53
CA ASN A 113 -3.23 2.31 -9.08
C ASN A 113 -3.00 3.29 -10.24
N PHE A 114 -2.28 4.38 -9.98
CA PHE A 114 -2.05 5.47 -10.93
C PHE A 114 -3.36 5.99 -11.54
N ASP A 115 -4.32 6.33 -10.68
CA ASP A 115 -5.66 6.74 -11.07
C ASP A 115 -5.66 8.17 -11.62
N GLY A 116 -6.11 8.35 -12.87
CA GLY A 116 -6.14 9.68 -13.50
C GLY A 116 -4.76 10.23 -13.89
N LEU A 117 -3.68 9.43 -13.80
CA LEU A 117 -2.35 9.88 -14.19
C LEU A 117 -2.17 9.85 -15.71
N THR A 118 -1.96 11.02 -16.30
CA THR A 118 -1.48 11.17 -17.67
C THR A 118 0.01 10.83 -17.80
N LYS A 119 0.53 10.73 -19.04
CA LYS A 119 1.98 10.59 -19.30
C LYS A 119 2.80 11.63 -18.55
N LYS A 120 2.38 12.90 -18.64
CA LYS A 120 3.07 14.03 -18.02
C LYS A 120 3.12 13.89 -16.49
N LEU A 121 2.00 13.50 -15.87
CA LEU A 121 1.91 13.30 -14.43
C LEU A 121 2.75 12.11 -13.94
N HIS A 122 2.75 11.00 -14.69
CA HIS A 122 3.62 9.87 -14.36
C HIS A 122 5.11 10.24 -14.49
N CYS A 123 5.50 10.98 -15.54
CA CYS A 123 6.86 11.51 -15.66
C CYS A 123 7.23 12.44 -14.49
N HIS A 124 6.28 13.26 -14.04
CA HIS A 124 6.46 14.12 -12.86
C HIS A 124 6.69 13.32 -11.58
N LEU A 125 5.85 12.33 -11.28
CA LEU A 125 6.06 11.42 -10.13
C LEU A 125 7.47 10.83 -10.11
N ILE A 126 7.92 10.38 -11.28
CA ILE A 126 9.23 9.79 -11.47
C ILE A 126 10.36 10.82 -11.26
N ALA A 127 10.18 12.05 -11.75
CA ALA A 127 11.12 13.15 -11.50
C ALA A 127 11.22 13.44 -10.00
N CYS A 128 10.09 13.60 -9.29
CA CYS A 128 10.07 13.79 -7.83
C CYS A 128 10.82 12.68 -7.10
N LEU A 129 10.56 11.40 -7.42
CA LEU A 129 11.29 10.27 -6.81
C LEU A 129 12.81 10.36 -7.01
N LYS A 130 13.27 10.76 -8.20
CA LYS A 130 14.70 10.93 -8.48
C LYS A 130 15.31 12.10 -7.74
N GLU A 131 14.62 13.23 -7.72
CA GLU A 131 15.10 14.46 -7.13
C GLU A 131 15.17 14.37 -5.60
N ILE A 132 14.17 13.75 -4.98
CA ILE A 132 14.08 13.60 -3.52
C ILE A 132 15.08 12.56 -3.04
N PHE A 133 15.05 11.33 -3.60
CA PHE A 133 15.84 10.24 -3.03
C PHE A 133 17.26 10.14 -3.60
N GLN A 134 17.53 10.70 -4.79
CA GLN A 134 18.87 10.77 -5.39
C GLN A 134 19.67 9.46 -5.26
N CYS A 135 20.81 9.51 -4.56
CA CYS A 135 21.71 8.40 -4.28
C CYS A 135 21.19 7.39 -3.23
N LYS A 136 19.94 7.50 -2.76
CA LYS A 136 19.27 6.51 -1.91
C LYS A 136 18.36 5.56 -2.70
N LEU A 137 18.11 5.82 -3.98
CA LEU A 137 17.37 4.94 -4.89
C LEU A 137 18.15 3.68 -5.23
N CYS A 138 17.53 2.50 -5.08
CA CYS A 138 18.16 1.23 -5.46
C CYS A 138 18.53 1.20 -6.96
N PRO A 139 19.78 0.85 -7.36
CA PRO A 139 20.16 0.63 -8.76
C PRO A 139 19.45 -0.57 -9.39
N ARG A 140 19.47 -0.70 -10.73
CA ARG A 140 18.69 -1.70 -11.50
C ARG A 140 19.13 -3.16 -11.35
N ASN A 141 20.38 -3.43 -10.96
CA ASN A 141 21.00 -4.77 -11.05
C ASN A 141 21.45 -5.35 -9.69
N VAL A 142 20.77 -5.01 -8.58
CA VAL A 142 21.20 -5.43 -7.24
C VAL A 142 20.39 -6.65 -6.76
N SER A 143 21.08 -7.74 -6.41
CA SER A 143 20.51 -8.90 -5.72
C SER A 143 20.30 -8.58 -4.22
N MET A 144 19.34 -9.20 -3.53
CA MET A 144 19.12 -8.95 -2.09
C MET A 144 20.38 -9.11 -1.22
N ARG A 145 21.33 -9.96 -1.62
CA ARG A 145 22.60 -10.19 -0.89
C ARG A 145 23.60 -9.03 -1.01
N SER A 146 23.44 -8.17 -2.00
CA SER A 146 24.29 -6.98 -2.21
C SER A 146 23.68 -5.70 -1.65
N PHE A 147 22.58 -5.78 -0.88
CA PHE A 147 22.05 -4.67 -0.10
C PHE A 147 22.91 -4.45 1.16
N PHE A 148 24.15 -4.03 0.98
CA PHE A 148 24.92 -3.37 2.04
C PHE A 148 24.74 -1.84 1.94
N PRO A 149 24.87 -1.08 3.04
CA PRO A 149 24.69 0.37 3.02
C PRO A 149 25.57 1.01 1.92
N PRO A 150 25.08 2.05 1.20
CA PRO A 150 24.14 3.06 1.69
C PRO A 150 22.82 3.25 0.88
N LEU A 151 22.44 2.36 -0.04
CA LEU A 151 21.35 2.59 -1.02
C LEU A 151 20.11 1.73 -0.78
N ARG A 152 18.98 2.26 -0.28
CA ARG A 152 17.92 1.38 0.24
C ARG A 152 16.45 1.82 0.05
N MET A 153 16.09 2.47 -1.08
CA MET A 153 14.69 2.57 -1.52
C MET A 153 14.39 1.69 -2.75
N ILE A 154 13.41 0.78 -2.64
CA ILE A 154 12.92 -0.04 -3.76
C ILE A 154 11.60 0.54 -4.27
N TYR A 155 11.59 1.00 -5.52
CA TYR A 155 10.37 1.43 -6.22
C TYR A 155 9.75 0.23 -6.97
N CYS A 156 8.53 -0.14 -6.62
CA CYS A 156 7.76 -1.15 -7.36
C CYS A 156 6.59 -0.49 -8.09
N ASN A 157 6.66 -0.46 -9.43
CA ASN A 157 5.57 0.00 -10.29
C ASN A 157 4.71 -1.21 -10.71
N LYS A 158 3.42 -1.18 -10.37
CA LYS A 158 2.41 -2.07 -10.97
C LYS A 158 1.40 -1.23 -11.76
N ALA A 159 1.82 -0.71 -12.90
CA ALA A 159 0.92 -0.08 -13.86
C ALA A 159 0.13 -1.17 -14.61
N ASN A 160 -1.19 -1.16 -14.48
CA ASN A 160 -2.11 -1.89 -15.38
C ASN A 160 -2.20 -1.24 -16.77
N LEU A 161 -1.55 -0.08 -16.97
CA LEU A 161 -1.51 0.64 -18.24
C LEU A 161 -0.30 0.16 -19.07
N HIS A 162 -0.58 -0.61 -20.12
CA HIS A 162 0.36 -1.03 -21.17
C HIS A 162 1.80 -1.32 -20.69
N PRO A 163 2.09 -2.56 -20.22
CA PRO A 163 3.39 -2.95 -19.66
C PRO A 163 4.59 -2.79 -20.62
N THR A 164 4.36 -2.49 -21.89
CA THR A 164 5.38 -2.32 -22.93
C THR A 164 5.80 -0.86 -23.19
N LYS A 165 4.91 0.14 -23.00
CA LYS A 165 5.23 1.55 -23.31
C LYS A 165 6.05 2.24 -22.22
N TRP A 166 5.71 2.02 -20.95
CA TRP A 166 6.38 2.68 -19.81
C TRP A 166 7.68 2.02 -19.39
N ARG A 167 7.85 0.75 -19.73
CA ARG A 167 9.01 -0.07 -19.35
C ARG A 167 10.31 0.37 -20.04
N ARG A 168 10.22 1.04 -21.21
CA ARG A 168 11.39 1.53 -21.96
C ARG A 168 11.81 2.96 -21.59
N GLU A 169 10.90 3.81 -21.09
CA GLU A 169 11.17 5.25 -20.94
C GLU A 169 11.70 5.65 -19.55
N LEU A 170 11.70 4.73 -18.58
CA LEU A 170 12.05 5.04 -17.20
C LEU A 170 13.36 4.37 -16.80
N ASN A 171 14.44 5.14 -16.86
CA ASN A 171 15.78 4.78 -16.36
C ASN A 171 15.88 4.64 -14.82
N LEU A 172 14.77 4.47 -14.10
CA LEU A 172 14.82 4.09 -12.68
C LEU A 172 14.94 2.57 -12.53
N SER A 173 15.90 2.18 -11.69
CA SER A 173 15.78 1.29 -10.53
C SER A 173 14.95 0.00 -10.63
N CYS A 174 15.50 -1.07 -10.05
CA CYS A 174 14.96 -2.44 -9.94
C CYS A 174 13.44 -2.54 -10.14
N LEU A 175 12.99 -2.85 -11.36
CA LEU A 175 11.62 -3.30 -11.61
C LEU A 175 11.47 -4.72 -11.03
N LEU A 176 11.48 -4.83 -9.71
CA LEU A 176 11.06 -6.05 -9.04
C LEU A 176 9.55 -6.10 -9.27
N SER A 177 9.10 -6.93 -10.21
CA SER A 177 7.67 -7.14 -10.37
C SER A 177 7.19 -7.84 -9.10
N CYS A 178 6.60 -7.10 -8.18
CA CYS A 178 6.09 -7.66 -6.95
C CYS A 178 4.77 -8.37 -7.27
N GLY A 179 4.80 -9.70 -7.16
CA GLY A 179 3.57 -10.49 -7.09
C GLY A 179 2.83 -10.10 -5.82
N THR A 180 1.53 -9.86 -5.92
CA THR A 180 0.65 -9.70 -4.75
C THR A 180 -0.14 -10.99 -4.64
N ILE A 181 -0.04 -11.68 -3.51
CA ILE A 181 -0.98 -12.76 -3.17
C ILE A 181 -1.88 -12.14 -2.10
N GLN A 182 -3.11 -11.92 -2.50
CA GLN A 182 -4.12 -11.33 -1.65
C GLN A 182 -4.86 -12.45 -0.93
N PHE A 183 -4.97 -12.35 0.39
CA PHE A 183 -5.84 -13.23 1.16
C PHE A 183 -7.22 -12.58 1.23
N LEU A 184 -8.17 -13.13 0.47
CA LEU A 184 -9.58 -12.77 0.59
C LEU A 184 -10.18 -13.61 1.71
N PHE A 185 -10.47 -12.97 2.84
CA PHE A 185 -11.25 -13.59 3.91
C PHE A 185 -12.72 -13.31 3.61
N SER A 186 -13.48 -14.33 3.21
CA SER A 186 -14.94 -14.25 3.23
C SER A 186 -15.46 -15.08 4.40
N LYS A 187 -16.42 -14.56 5.16
CA LYS A 187 -17.04 -15.29 6.29
C LYS A 187 -17.69 -16.62 5.88
N GLU A 188 -18.01 -16.79 4.61
CA GLU A 188 -18.66 -18.01 4.07
C GLU A 188 -17.67 -19.04 3.52
N TYR A 189 -16.42 -18.66 3.24
CA TYR A 189 -15.40 -19.57 2.76
C TYR A 189 -14.10 -19.35 3.52
N LEU A 190 -13.87 -20.23 4.50
CA LEU A 190 -12.57 -20.57 5.08
C LEU A 190 -11.66 -21.27 4.02
N MET A 191 -11.65 -20.79 2.77
CA MET A 191 -10.79 -21.30 1.71
C MET A 191 -9.64 -20.34 1.48
N TYR A 192 -8.46 -20.77 1.92
CA TYR A 192 -7.18 -20.17 1.56
C TYR A 192 -6.95 -20.34 0.05
N HIS A 193 -7.43 -19.42 -0.78
CA HIS A 193 -7.06 -19.40 -2.19
C HIS A 193 -5.69 -18.72 -2.35
N PHE A 194 -4.65 -19.55 -2.30
CA PHE A 194 -3.29 -19.18 -2.63
C PHE A 194 -3.14 -19.04 -4.15
N LEU A 195 -3.17 -17.82 -4.69
CA LEU A 195 -2.69 -17.58 -6.06
C LEU A 195 -1.19 -17.29 -6.03
N ILE A 196 -0.36 -18.34 -5.87
CA ILE A 196 1.10 -18.22 -5.94
C ILE A 196 1.50 -18.00 -7.40
N PHE A 197 1.79 -16.75 -7.78
CA PHE A 197 2.40 -16.45 -9.07
C PHE A 197 3.93 -16.55 -8.98
N VAL A 198 4.47 -17.52 -9.71
CA VAL A 198 5.89 -17.92 -9.74
C VAL A 198 6.76 -16.90 -10.49
N SER A 199 7.78 -16.36 -9.83
CA SER A 199 9.11 -16.05 -10.37
C SER A 199 10.04 -15.62 -9.21
N GLU A 200 11.35 -15.51 -9.43
CA GLU A 200 12.42 -15.16 -8.45
C GLU A 200 12.28 -13.76 -7.77
N LYS A 201 11.10 -13.41 -7.26
CA LYS A 201 10.69 -12.02 -6.99
C LYS A 201 10.07 -11.84 -5.60
N PHE A 202 10.02 -10.59 -5.15
CA PHE A 202 9.35 -10.20 -3.91
C PHE A 202 7.86 -10.58 -3.94
N PHE A 203 7.42 -11.14 -2.82
CA PHE A 203 6.05 -11.53 -2.57
C PHE A 203 5.51 -10.78 -1.36
N VAL A 204 4.32 -10.17 -1.52
CA VAL A 204 3.58 -9.50 -0.45
C VAL A 204 2.32 -10.30 -0.13
N ALA A 205 2.32 -10.91 1.06
CA ALA A 205 1.20 -11.56 1.71
C ALA A 205 0.47 -10.59 2.63
N GLY A 206 -0.79 -10.83 2.92
CA GLY A 206 -1.52 -10.02 3.89
C GLY A 206 -3.01 -10.29 3.88
N ILE A 207 -3.65 -10.06 5.02
CA ILE A 207 -5.11 -9.99 5.07
C ILE A 207 -5.51 -8.59 4.64
N ASN A 208 -6.04 -8.50 3.42
CA ASN A 208 -6.65 -7.29 2.88
C ASN A 208 -8.15 -7.55 2.81
N LEU A 209 -8.85 -7.28 3.90
CA LEU A 209 -10.30 -7.45 3.91
C LEU A 209 -10.91 -6.32 3.07
N THR A 210 -11.52 -6.69 1.96
CA THR A 210 -12.26 -5.76 1.11
C THR A 210 -13.67 -6.26 0.99
N GLU A 211 -14.62 -5.47 1.47
CA GLU A 211 -16.04 -5.81 1.35
C GLU A 211 -16.67 -5.08 0.17
N ASN A 212 -17.61 -5.76 -0.49
CA ASN A 212 -18.32 -5.16 -1.60
C ASN A 212 -19.35 -4.12 -1.11
N LEU A 213 -19.79 -3.26 -2.03
CA LEU A 213 -20.74 -2.20 -1.72
C LEU A 213 -22.02 -2.71 -1.05
N ARG A 214 -22.53 -3.88 -1.46
CA ARG A 214 -23.74 -4.48 -0.88
C ARG A 214 -23.53 -4.79 0.60
N TYR A 215 -22.38 -5.37 0.95
CA TYR A 215 -22.05 -5.65 2.35
C TYR A 215 -21.93 -4.36 3.17
N ILE A 216 -21.23 -3.35 2.64
CA ILE A 216 -21.06 -2.04 3.28
C ILE A 216 -22.43 -1.40 3.58
N LEU A 217 -23.36 -1.43 2.62
CA LEU A 217 -24.69 -0.85 2.77
C LEU A 217 -25.56 -1.59 3.81
N VAL A 218 -25.38 -2.90 3.96
CA VAL A 218 -26.10 -3.70 4.97
C VAL A 218 -25.48 -3.56 6.37
N HIS A 219 -24.24 -3.06 6.48
CA HIS A 219 -23.53 -2.89 7.76
C HIS A 219 -23.11 -1.42 8.02
N PRO A 220 -24.06 -0.47 8.12
CA PRO A 220 -23.76 0.96 8.26
C PRO A 220 -23.08 1.33 9.59
N PHE A 221 -23.26 0.51 10.63
CA PHE A 221 -22.58 0.65 11.93
C PHE A 221 -21.27 -0.15 12.01
N GLY A 222 -20.92 -0.86 10.93
CA GLY A 222 -19.63 -1.52 10.78
C GLY A 222 -18.51 -0.56 10.41
N SER A 223 -17.30 -1.10 10.40
CA SER A 223 -16.11 -0.44 9.86
C SER A 223 -15.10 -1.49 9.45
N LEU A 224 -14.20 -1.12 8.54
CA LEU A 224 -13.09 -1.98 8.16
C LEU A 224 -12.24 -2.32 9.40
N LYS A 225 -12.04 -1.35 10.31
CA LYS A 225 -11.35 -1.56 11.59
C LYS A 225 -11.96 -2.68 12.42
N LYS A 226 -13.27 -2.66 12.65
CA LYS A 226 -13.95 -3.69 13.45
C LYS A 226 -13.76 -5.07 12.82
N MET A 227 -13.86 -5.15 11.51
CA MET A 227 -13.73 -6.40 10.76
C MET A 227 -12.30 -6.93 10.79
N THR A 228 -11.29 -6.08 10.55
CA THR A 228 -9.89 -6.47 10.62
C THR A 228 -9.52 -6.96 12.03
N LEU A 229 -9.89 -6.22 13.08
CA LEU A 229 -9.61 -6.61 14.46
C LEU A 229 -10.23 -7.97 14.83
N GLN A 230 -11.42 -8.30 14.31
CA GLN A 230 -12.03 -9.62 14.51
C GLN A 230 -11.25 -10.77 13.84
N SER A 231 -10.55 -10.48 12.75
CA SER A 231 -9.74 -11.48 12.01
C SER A 231 -8.32 -11.65 12.55
N LEU A 232 -7.85 -10.76 13.44
CA LEU A 232 -6.48 -10.76 13.94
C LEU A 232 -6.03 -12.06 14.63
N PRO A 233 -6.85 -12.76 15.44
CA PRO A 233 -6.43 -14.04 16.01
C PRO A 233 -6.06 -15.08 14.95
N CYS A 234 -6.87 -15.18 13.88
CA CYS A 234 -6.60 -16.07 12.75
C CYS A 234 -5.33 -15.66 12.02
N LEU A 235 -5.13 -14.35 11.81
CA LEU A 235 -3.91 -13.81 11.20
C LEU A 235 -2.67 -14.18 12.00
N LYS A 236 -2.69 -14.03 13.33
CA LYS A 236 -1.56 -14.35 14.20
C LYS A 236 -1.19 -15.83 14.13
N ILE A 237 -2.18 -16.73 14.12
CA ILE A 237 -1.94 -18.18 13.95
C ILE A 237 -1.25 -18.43 12.60
N TRP A 238 -1.76 -17.82 11.53
CA TRP A 238 -1.18 -17.96 10.20
C TRP A 238 0.26 -17.42 10.13
N ILE A 239 0.54 -16.22 10.69
CA ILE A 239 1.90 -15.62 10.70
C ILE A 239 2.91 -16.57 11.34
N LYS A 240 2.59 -17.15 12.50
CA LYS A 240 3.51 -18.04 13.23
C LYS A 240 3.93 -19.28 12.44
N GLN A 241 3.06 -19.74 11.53
CA GLN A 241 3.32 -20.90 10.66
C GLN A 241 4.23 -20.57 9.46
N GLN A 242 4.48 -19.28 9.19
CA GLN A 242 5.29 -18.87 8.04
C GLN A 242 6.79 -19.00 8.32
N TYR A 243 7.55 -19.19 7.25
CA TYR A 243 9.00 -19.22 7.27
C TYR A 243 9.56 -18.21 6.26
N PRO A 244 10.53 -17.38 6.66
CA PRO A 244 11.28 -16.56 5.71
C PRO A 244 12.26 -17.44 4.91
N GLY A 245 12.73 -16.91 3.78
CA GLY A 245 13.79 -17.56 2.99
C GLY A 245 13.56 -17.53 1.48
N PRO A 246 14.50 -18.10 0.69
CA PRO A 246 14.44 -18.08 -0.76
C PRO A 246 13.59 -19.21 -1.36
N LYS A 247 13.09 -20.14 -0.54
CA LYS A 247 12.29 -21.29 -1.03
C LYS A 247 10.91 -20.81 -1.48
N LYS A 248 10.31 -21.53 -2.43
CA LYS A 248 8.98 -21.20 -3.01
C LYS A 248 7.84 -21.10 -1.98
N GLN A 249 7.98 -21.75 -0.83
CA GLN A 249 6.99 -21.77 0.25
C GLN A 249 7.21 -20.66 1.28
N CYS A 250 8.32 -19.92 1.18
CA CYS A 250 8.68 -18.86 2.11
C CYS A 250 7.97 -17.54 1.76
N ILE A 251 7.77 -16.71 2.77
CA ILE A 251 7.15 -15.38 2.63
C ILE A 251 8.20 -14.30 2.88
N ASN A 252 8.19 -13.26 2.04
CA ASN A 252 9.17 -12.17 2.12
C ASN A 252 8.57 -10.93 2.81
N ILE A 253 7.36 -10.53 2.40
CA ILE A 253 6.68 -9.35 2.94
C ILE A 253 5.30 -9.76 3.43
N ILE A 254 4.99 -9.41 4.67
CA ILE A 254 3.64 -9.49 5.21
C ILE A 254 3.16 -8.06 5.45
N ALA A 255 2.05 -7.67 4.82
CA ALA A 255 1.40 -6.39 4.97
C ALA A 255 0.01 -6.57 5.60
N GLY A 256 -0.44 -5.55 6.32
CA GLY A 256 -1.75 -5.59 6.97
C GLY A 256 -2.33 -4.21 7.19
N ASP A 257 -3.59 -4.22 7.61
CA ASP A 257 -4.34 -3.05 8.01
C ASP A 257 -4.19 -2.78 9.52
N PHE A 258 -4.32 -1.51 9.88
CA PHE A 258 -4.32 -0.98 11.24
C PHE A 258 -3.05 -1.30 12.03
N ILE A 259 -1.91 -0.96 11.43
CA ILE A 259 -0.60 -1.02 12.08
C ILE A 259 -0.63 -0.27 13.41
N GLY A 260 0.03 -0.82 14.42
CA GLY A 260 0.04 -0.30 15.79
C GLY A 260 -1.03 -0.90 16.70
N ASN A 261 -2.04 -1.59 16.15
CA ASN A 261 -2.96 -2.39 16.97
C ASN A 261 -2.39 -3.80 17.16
N ASN A 262 -2.08 -4.14 18.42
CA ASN A 262 -1.51 -5.44 18.83
C ASN A 262 -0.08 -5.70 18.32
N ASP A 263 0.41 -6.90 18.59
CA ASP A 263 1.78 -7.33 18.25
C ASP A 263 1.99 -7.71 16.78
N PHE A 264 1.12 -7.32 15.83
CA PHE A 264 1.22 -7.78 14.43
C PHE A 264 2.60 -7.53 13.83
N VAL A 265 3.13 -6.31 13.95
CA VAL A 265 4.44 -5.98 13.38
C VAL A 265 5.55 -6.75 14.08
N LYS A 266 5.47 -6.87 15.41
CA LYS A 266 6.42 -7.63 16.22
C LYS A 266 6.44 -9.10 15.82
N ASP A 267 5.26 -9.73 15.71
CA ASP A 267 5.11 -11.13 15.30
C ASP A 267 5.73 -11.39 13.92
N VAL A 268 5.57 -10.44 12.98
CA VAL A 268 6.19 -10.52 11.64
C VAL A 268 7.71 -10.35 11.70
N ILE A 269 8.22 -9.40 12.50
CA ILE A 269 9.66 -9.19 12.67
C ILE A 269 10.32 -10.43 13.30
N GLU A 270 9.68 -11.02 14.30
CA GLU A 270 10.17 -12.20 15.03
C GLU A 270 10.34 -13.42 14.11
N LEU A 271 9.62 -13.51 12.99
CA LEU A 271 9.85 -14.55 11.99
C LEU A 271 11.28 -14.57 11.45
N ASN A 272 11.97 -13.43 11.42
CA ASN A 272 13.36 -13.37 10.95
C ASN A 272 14.35 -14.08 11.89
N THR A 273 13.96 -14.44 13.11
CA THR A 273 14.78 -15.28 14.01
C THR A 273 14.90 -16.72 13.52
N LYS A 274 14.05 -17.13 12.57
CA LYS A 274 14.09 -18.46 11.94
C LYS A 274 15.12 -18.58 10.79
N ILE A 275 15.85 -17.49 10.48
CA ILE A 275 16.86 -17.43 9.41
C ILE A 275 18.24 -17.74 9.97
#